data_AF-A0A7X9HSE2-F1
#
_entry.id   AF-A0A7X9HSE2-F1
#
_cell.length_a   1.000
_cell.length_b   1.000
_cell.length_c   1.000
_cell.angle_alpha   90.00
_cell.angle_beta   90.00
_cell.angle_gamma   90.00
#
_symmetry.space_group_name_H-M   'P 1'
#
loop_
_entity.id
_entity.type
_entity.pdbx_description
1 polymer ?
#
loop_
_entity_poly.entity_id
_entity_poly.type
_entity_poly.pdbx_seq_one_letter_code
_entity_poly.pdbx_strand_id
1 'polypeptide(L)'
;FEKNQLDKSLLDIIFKMKENDISFPKRLDIDANTYGYHIVKLIKRTPEHKADLEQDYSEIKRLAEYNKKQKLYTKWMDELREKIYWDIRL
;
A
#
# COMPACT_ATOMS: atom_id res chain seq x y z
N PHE A 1 -2.33 5.94 -3.11
CA PHE A 1 -0.92 5.56 -2.91
C PHE A 1 -0.51 5.97 -1.52
N GLU A 2 0.22 5.11 -0.83
CA GLU A 2 0.88 5.52 0.40
C GLU A 2 2.21 6.21 0.06
N LYS A 3 2.68 7.12 0.94
CA LYS A 3 3.93 7.85 0.74
C LYS A 3 5.11 6.90 0.44
N ASN A 4 5.12 5.72 1.04
CA ASN A 4 6.20 4.74 0.95
C ASN A 4 6.22 3.96 -0.38
N GLN A 5 5.19 4.08 -1.20
CA GLN A 5 5.10 3.41 -2.51
C GLN A 5 5.59 4.30 -3.66
N LEU A 6 5.94 5.55 -3.38
CA LEU A 6 6.33 6.53 -4.38
C LEU A 6 7.85 6.74 -4.34
N ASP A 7 8.45 6.96 -5.51
CA ASP A 7 9.86 7.32 -5.59
C ASP A 7 10.09 8.74 -5.01
N LYS A 8 11.29 8.97 -4.48
CA LYS A 8 11.65 10.24 -3.83
C LYS A 8 11.41 11.44 -4.74
N SER A 9 11.69 11.26 -6.04
CA SER A 9 11.59 12.32 -7.03
C SER A 9 10.13 12.73 -7.27
N LEU A 10 9.20 11.79 -7.25
CA LEU A 10 7.77 12.03 -7.41
C LEU A 10 7.15 12.58 -6.12
N LEU A 11 7.59 12.09 -4.95
CA LEU A 11 7.17 12.61 -3.66
C LEU A 11 7.40 14.13 -3.54
N ASP A 12 8.59 14.60 -3.91
CA ASP A 12 8.94 16.03 -3.81
C ASP A 12 8.03 16.94 -4.67
N ILE A 13 7.54 16.42 -5.79
CA ILE A 13 6.58 17.13 -6.66
C ILE A 13 5.21 17.15 -6.01
N ILE A 14 4.69 15.98 -5.65
CA ILE A 14 3.35 15.84 -5.09
C ILE A 14 3.20 16.63 -3.79
N PHE A 15 4.25 16.69 -2.97
CA PHE A 15 4.25 17.48 -1.73
C PHE A 15 4.03 18.98 -1.95
N LYS A 16 4.47 19.52 -3.08
CA LYS A 16 4.36 20.95 -3.44
C LYS A 16 3.10 21.27 -4.24
N MET A 17 2.40 20.26 -4.76
CA MET A 17 1.18 20.42 -5.58
C MET A 17 -0.07 20.62 -4.70
N LYS A 18 -1.04 21.36 -5.24
CA LYS A 18 -2.39 21.44 -4.66
C LYS A 18 -3.29 20.36 -5.24
N GLU A 19 -4.41 20.09 -4.58
CA GLU A 19 -5.43 19.23 -5.16
C GLU A 19 -5.90 19.78 -6.52
N ASN A 20 -6.07 18.88 -7.48
CA ASN A 20 -6.32 19.09 -8.89
C ASN A 20 -5.20 19.72 -9.73
N ASP A 21 -4.03 20.04 -9.17
CA ASP A 21 -2.89 20.50 -9.96
C ASP A 21 -2.33 19.39 -10.87
N ILE A 22 -1.71 19.83 -11.96
CA ILE A 22 -0.98 19.00 -12.92
C ILE A 22 0.51 19.37 -12.83
N SER A 23 1.39 18.37 -12.73
CA SER A 23 2.82 18.59 -12.68
C SER A 23 3.38 18.99 -14.04
N PHE A 24 4.54 19.65 -14.04
CA PHE A 24 5.35 19.72 -15.26
C PHE A 24 5.84 18.32 -15.68
N PRO A 25 6.10 18.09 -16.98
CA PRO A 25 6.71 16.84 -17.44
C PRO A 25 8.05 16.63 -16.75
N LYS A 26 8.19 15.50 -16.06
CA LYS A 26 9.45 15.13 -15.42
C LYS A 26 10.00 13.86 -16.03
N ARG A 27 11.31 13.87 -16.24
CA ARG A 27 12.06 12.75 -16.81
C ARG A 27 12.05 11.58 -15.83
N LEU A 28 11.72 10.42 -16.34
CA LEU A 28 11.78 9.13 -15.67
C LEU A 28 12.79 8.27 -16.42
N ASP A 29 13.88 7.87 -15.77
CA ASP A 29 14.82 6.93 -16.37
C ASP A 29 14.28 5.51 -16.15
N ILE A 30 13.92 4.83 -17.25
CA ILE A 30 13.31 3.48 -17.24
C ILE A 30 14.42 2.43 -17.23
N ASP A 31 15.48 2.67 -17.99
CA ASP A 31 16.72 1.90 -17.99
C ASP A 31 17.92 2.82 -18.30
N ALA A 32 19.12 2.24 -18.44
CA ALA A 32 20.35 3.01 -18.66
C ALA A 32 20.36 3.86 -19.96
N ASN A 33 19.57 3.47 -20.97
CA ASN A 33 19.50 4.12 -22.28
C ASN A 33 18.10 4.65 -22.64
N THR A 34 17.06 4.26 -21.90
CA THR A 34 15.67 4.59 -22.17
C THR A 34 15.14 5.49 -21.07
N TYR A 35 14.70 6.67 -21.47
CA TYR A 35 14.00 7.60 -20.59
C TYR A 35 12.61 7.88 -21.14
N GLY A 36 11.67 8.12 -20.23
CA GLY A 36 10.34 8.62 -20.50
C GLY A 36 10.10 9.95 -19.81
N TYR A 37 8.90 10.49 -20.01
CA TYR A 37 8.39 11.60 -19.23
C TYR A 37 7.07 11.18 -18.58
N HIS A 38 6.91 11.54 -17.31
CA HIS A 38 5.63 11.43 -16.64
C HIS A 38 5.02 12.81 -16.37
N ILE A 39 3.70 12.88 -16.43
CA ILE A 39 2.91 14.03 -16.01
C ILE A 39 1.89 13.48 -15.03
N VAL A 40 1.86 14.01 -13.82
CA VAL A 40 0.95 13.54 -12.77
C VAL A 40 -0.08 14.60 -12.43
N LYS A 41 -1.31 14.16 -12.18
CA LYS A 41 -2.39 15.01 -11.65
C LYS A 41 -2.72 14.56 -10.24
N LEU A 42 -2.65 15.49 -9.28
CA LEU A 42 -3.04 15.20 -7.91
C LEU A 42 -4.56 15.30 -7.78
N ILE A 43 -5.28 14.17 -7.77
CA ILE A 43 -6.75 14.20 -7.73
C ILE A 43 -7.27 14.64 -6.36
N LYS A 44 -6.74 14.04 -5.30
CA LYS A 44 -7.16 14.27 -3.91
C LYS A 44 -6.02 13.96 -2.97
N ARG A 45 -5.91 14.71 -1.87
CA ARG A 45 -4.94 14.51 -0.80
C ARG A 45 -5.68 14.34 0.52
N THR A 46 -5.68 13.13 1.05
CA THR A 46 -6.13 12.90 2.42
C THR A 46 -5.03 13.37 3.39
N PRO A 47 -5.32 14.30 4.32
CA PRO A 47 -4.34 14.74 5.31
C PRO A 47 -3.97 13.59 6.26
N GLU A 48 -2.81 13.70 6.90
CA GLU A 48 -2.42 12.76 7.93
C GLU A 48 -3.28 13.00 9.18
N HIS A 49 -4.00 11.98 9.63
CA HIS A 49 -4.75 12.01 10.88
C HIS A 49 -4.48 10.72 11.66
N LYS A 50 -4.76 10.77 12.95
CA LYS A 50 -4.83 9.54 13.75
C LYS A 50 -6.05 8.76 13.29
N ALA A 51 -5.91 7.44 13.20
CA ALA A 51 -7.03 6.57 12.90
C ALA A 51 -8.13 6.81 13.94
N ASP A 52 -9.32 7.12 13.47
CA ASP A 52 -10.47 7.42 14.31
C ASP A 52 -11.69 6.59 13.90
N LEU A 53 -12.47 6.16 14.89
CA LEU A 53 -13.61 5.28 14.63
C LEU A 53 -14.76 6.00 13.93
N GLU A 54 -14.85 7.34 13.97
CA GLU A 54 -15.90 8.06 13.25
C GLU A 54 -15.56 8.18 11.75
N GLN A 55 -14.30 8.43 11.42
CA GLN A 55 -13.86 8.67 10.04
C GLN A 55 -13.38 7.40 9.32
N ASP A 56 -12.78 6.46 10.05
CA ASP A 56 -12.09 5.28 9.48
C ASP A 56 -12.77 3.95 9.80
N TYR A 57 -14.02 3.97 10.27
CA TYR A 57 -14.73 2.76 10.70
C TYR A 57 -14.66 1.63 9.68
N SER A 58 -14.87 1.94 8.40
CA SER A 58 -14.88 0.96 7.30
C SER A 58 -13.52 0.26 7.14
N GLU A 59 -12.43 1.03 7.19
CA GLU A 59 -11.07 0.50 7.07
C GLU A 59 -10.67 -0.28 8.31
N ILE A 60 -10.94 0.25 9.51
CA ILE A 60 -10.68 -0.44 10.77
C ILE A 60 -11.45 -1.76 10.83
N LYS A 61 -12.72 -1.76 10.44
CA LYS A 61 -13.55 -2.97 10.36
C LYS A 61 -12.93 -3.98 9.40
N ARG A 62 -12.54 -3.57 8.20
CA ARG A 62 -11.91 -4.43 7.19
C ARG A 62 -10.62 -5.07 7.73
N LEU A 63 -9.77 -4.28 8.38
CA LEU A 63 -8.52 -4.76 9.01
C LEU A 63 -8.80 -5.73 10.15
N ALA A 64 -9.79 -5.44 11.00
CA ALA A 64 -10.18 -6.33 12.09
C ALA A 64 -10.76 -7.67 11.58
N GLU A 65 -11.60 -7.63 10.55
CA GLU A 65 -12.13 -8.83 9.88
C GLU A 65 -11.01 -9.67 9.27
N TYR A 66 -10.07 -9.02 8.58
CA TYR A 66 -8.89 -9.70 8.03
C TYR A 66 -8.06 -10.36 9.14
N ASN A 67 -7.78 -9.64 10.24
CA ASN A 67 -7.05 -10.19 11.38
C ASN A 67 -7.75 -11.42 11.98
N LYS A 68 -9.07 -11.37 12.15
CA LYS A 68 -9.85 -12.52 12.63
C LYS A 68 -9.77 -13.72 11.69
N LYS A 69 -9.89 -13.49 10.38
CA LYS A 69 -9.74 -14.55 9.37
C LYS A 69 -8.34 -15.17 9.41
N GLN A 70 -7.29 -14.36 9.50
CA GLN A 70 -5.91 -14.84 9.60
C GLN A 70 -5.66 -15.69 10.85
N LYS A 71 -6.22 -15.29 12.00
CA LYS A 71 -6.14 -16.10 13.23
C LYS A 71 -6.81 -17.46 13.05
N LEU A 72 -7.99 -17.49 12.42
CA LEU A 72 -8.70 -18.74 12.15
C LEU A 72 -7.92 -19.63 11.18
N TYR A 73 -7.38 -19.07 10.10
CA TYR A 73 -6.55 -19.81 9.15
C TYR A 73 -5.29 -20.36 9.81
N THR A 74 -4.62 -19.58 10.65
CA THR A 74 -3.43 -20.02 11.38
C THR A 74 -3.77 -21.21 12.28
N LYS A 75 -4.82 -21.08 13.10
CA LYS A 75 -5.30 -22.17 13.95
C LYS A 75 -5.65 -23.42 13.15
N TRP A 76 -6.37 -23.26 12.04
CA TRP A 76 -6.74 -24.38 11.18
C TRP A 76 -5.52 -25.06 10.57
N MET A 77 -4.52 -24.28 10.16
CA MET A 77 -3.26 -24.81 9.64
C MET A 77 -2.49 -25.60 10.72
N ASP A 78 -2.48 -25.10 11.97
CA ASP A 78 -1.86 -25.79 13.10
C ASP A 78 -2.56 -27.13 13.38
N GLU A 79 -3.90 -27.16 13.40
CA GLU A 79 -4.68 -28.39 13.56
C GLU A 79 -4.44 -29.40 12.42
N LEU A 80 -4.26 -28.91 11.19
CA LEU A 80 -3.94 -29.77 10.04
C LEU A 80 -2.51 -30.35 10.14
N ARG A 81 -1.55 -29.57 10.66
CA ARG A 81 -0.19 -30.07 10.90
C ARG A 81 -0.16 -31.21 11.92
N GLU A 82 -0.99 -31.16 12.95
CA GLU A 82 -1.07 -32.22 13.96
C GLU A 82 -1.73 -33.51 13.45
N LYS A 83 -2.71 -33.40 12.56
CA LYS A 83 -3.50 -34.55 12.08
C LYS A 83 -2.88 -35.28 10.89
N ILE A 84 -2.07 -34.59 10.10
CA ILE A 84 -1.46 -35.13 8.89
C ILE A 84 -0.02 -35.52 9.23
N TYR A 85 0.49 -36.61 8.66
CA TYR A 85 1.90 -36.98 8.77
C TYR A 85 2.72 -36.15 7.78
N TRP A 86 3.70 -35.37 8.26
CA TRP A 86 4.58 -34.55 7.42
C TRP A 86 6.02 -35.04 7.56
N ASP A 87 6.62 -35.56 6.49
CA ASP A 87 8.04 -35.92 6.40
C ASP A 87 8.76 -34.82 5.60
N ILE A 88 9.67 -34.08 6.26
CA ILE A 88 10.50 -33.07 5.59
C ILE A 88 11.83 -33.74 5.27
N ARG A 89 12.02 -34.13 4.01
CA ARG A 89 13.31 -34.61 3.52
C ARG A 89 14.18 -33.41 3.15
N LEU A 90 15.23 -33.21 3.94
CA LEU A 90 16.32 -32.28 3.68
C LEU A 90 17.37 -32.91 2.76
#